data_AF-A0A2S8GDZ8-F1
#
_entry.id   AF-A0A2S8GDZ8-F1
#
_cell.length_a   1.000
_cell.length_b   1.000
_cell.length_c   1.000
_cell.angle_alpha   90.00
_cell.angle_beta   90.00
_cell.angle_gamma   90.00
#
_symmetry.space_group_name_H-M   'P 1'
#
loop_
_entity.id
_entity.type
_entity.pdbx_description
1 polymer ?
#
loop_
_entity_poly.entity_id
_entity_poly.type
_entity_poly.pdbx_seq_one_letter_code
_entity_poly.pdbx_strand_id
1 'polypeptide(L)'
;MQVNLEYNAQATPSIANLSRIHLIDLAGLITWVAILCAVVKPWIVSLSISHQLTLVGYIVVQILVFLVSVVFAQRRRKVVLSQGETWFGSSENGRGAGWVWRLLKGMATLSCSILGMSITTGYLATLLPIIWILYVVSLLVPWRSGKSFVRLRLGNVPGAVEFFERGVVLRSLCFVPWQRTKLKPWRGEPNRLVVVVLLPKNSKEERVYDVNVSKTLWCRLRDEGRLLDYEETHQAHHVYEPARTWSLDCCP
;
A
#
# COMPACT_ATOMS: atom_id res chain seq x y z
N MET A 1 -45.38 11.05 -7.99
CA MET A 1 -44.64 9.90 -7.42
C MET A 1 -43.22 10.37 -7.13
N GLN A 2 -43.00 10.92 -5.94
CA GLN A 2 -41.71 11.46 -5.52
C GLN A 2 -40.83 10.32 -5.02
N VAL A 3 -39.79 9.99 -5.77
CA VAL A 3 -38.79 9.03 -5.35
C VAL A 3 -37.88 9.77 -4.35
N ASN A 4 -38.17 9.59 -3.06
CA ASN A 4 -37.25 9.94 -1.98
C ASN A 4 -36.00 9.07 -2.12
N LEU A 5 -34.99 9.60 -2.82
CA LEU A 5 -33.63 9.12 -2.70
C LEU A 5 -33.12 9.60 -1.34
N GLU A 6 -33.45 8.86 -0.28
CA GLU A 6 -32.69 8.88 0.96
C GLU A 6 -31.26 8.50 0.61
N TYR A 7 -30.47 9.54 0.37
CA TYR A 7 -29.05 9.50 0.20
C TYR A 7 -28.49 8.99 1.52
N ASN A 8 -28.26 7.67 1.58
CA ASN A 8 -27.50 7.02 2.63
C ASN A 8 -26.21 7.81 2.81
N ALA A 9 -26.20 8.70 3.81
CA ALA A 9 -25.01 9.34 4.32
C ALA A 9 -24.13 8.19 4.80
N GLN A 10 -23.27 7.70 3.90
CA GLN A 10 -22.20 6.80 4.24
C GLN A 10 -21.43 7.51 5.34
N ALA A 11 -21.66 7.07 6.58
CA ALA A 11 -20.97 7.55 7.76
C ALA A 11 -19.50 7.63 7.40
N THR A 12 -18.96 8.86 7.35
CA THR A 12 -17.53 9.09 7.19
C THR A 12 -16.86 8.20 8.23
N PRO A 13 -16.15 7.13 7.82
CA PRO A 13 -15.58 6.21 8.79
C PRO A 13 -14.69 7.04 9.69
N SER A 14 -15.06 7.12 10.97
CA SER A 14 -14.28 7.89 11.93
C SER A 14 -12.85 7.41 11.86
N ILE A 15 -11.90 8.34 11.91
CA ILE A 15 -10.46 8.04 11.78
C ILE A 15 -10.01 6.97 12.79
N ALA A 16 -10.74 6.86 13.90
CA ALA A 16 -10.63 5.80 14.90
C ALA A 16 -10.82 4.38 14.31
N ASN A 17 -11.81 4.16 13.43
CA ASN A 17 -12.09 2.86 12.82
C ASN A 17 -11.06 2.46 11.74
N LEU A 18 -10.36 3.42 11.13
CA LEU A 18 -9.30 3.15 10.16
C LEU A 18 -8.02 2.56 10.78
N SER A 19 -7.91 2.53 12.11
CA SER A 19 -6.65 2.24 12.82
C SER A 19 -6.65 0.95 13.66
N ARG A 20 -7.79 0.27 13.83
CA ARG A 20 -7.87 -0.95 14.65
C ARG A 20 -7.49 -2.19 13.85
N ILE A 21 -6.59 -3.00 14.40
CA ILE A 21 -6.43 -4.39 13.98
C ILE A 21 -7.70 -5.10 14.44
N HIS A 22 -8.55 -5.54 13.51
CA HIS A 22 -9.69 -6.34 13.90
C HIS A 22 -9.18 -7.72 14.32
N LEU A 23 -9.84 -8.32 15.29
CA LEU A 23 -9.57 -9.69 15.73
C LEU A 23 -9.51 -10.67 14.54
N ILE A 24 -10.33 -10.40 13.52
CA ILE A 24 -10.41 -11.15 12.26
C ILE A 24 -9.07 -11.15 11.51
N ASP A 25 -8.35 -10.02 11.47
CA ASP A 25 -7.07 -9.94 10.77
C ASP A 25 -5.97 -10.73 11.48
N LEU A 26 -5.98 -10.69 12.82
CA LEU A 26 -5.07 -11.49 13.63
C LEU A 26 -5.37 -12.99 13.49
N ALA A 27 -6.66 -13.36 13.55
CA ALA A 27 -7.10 -14.73 13.35
C ALA A 27 -6.73 -15.26 11.95
N GLY A 28 -6.93 -14.45 10.90
CA GLY A 28 -6.53 -14.78 9.54
C GLY A 28 -5.03 -14.96 9.39
N LEU A 29 -4.23 -14.10 10.05
CA LEU A 29 -2.78 -14.21 10.03
C LEU A 29 -2.27 -15.45 10.77
N ILE A 30 -2.83 -15.76 11.94
CA ILE A 30 -2.51 -16.98 12.70
C ILE A 30 -2.88 -18.22 11.88
N THR A 31 -4.04 -18.19 11.23
CA THR A 31 -4.50 -19.27 10.35
C THR A 31 -3.54 -19.49 9.18
N TRP A 32 -3.08 -18.40 8.56
CA TRP A 32 -2.08 -18.46 7.49
C TRP A 32 -0.75 -19.08 7.97
N VAL A 33 -0.26 -18.70 9.15
CA VAL A 33 0.95 -19.31 9.74
C VAL A 33 0.73 -20.80 10.03
N ALA A 34 -0.44 -21.18 10.57
CA ALA A 34 -0.77 -22.58 10.82
C ALA A 34 -0.80 -23.42 9.54
N ILE A 35 -1.38 -22.89 8.45
CA ILE A 35 -1.37 -23.53 7.12
C ILE A 35 0.06 -23.70 6.62
N LEU A 36 0.91 -22.68 6.75
CA LEU A 36 2.33 -22.78 6.38
C LEU A 36 3.02 -23.91 7.16
N CYS A 37 2.85 -23.97 8.48
CA CYS A 37 3.42 -25.03 9.30
C CYS A 37 2.94 -26.43 8.86
N ALA A 38 1.65 -26.57 8.54
CA ALA A 38 1.08 -27.83 8.07
C ALA A 38 1.66 -28.27 6.71
N VAL A 39 1.83 -27.32 5.78
CA VAL A 39 2.41 -27.57 4.44
C VAL A 39 3.88 -27.96 4.53
N VAL A 40 4.62 -27.38 5.47
CA VAL A 40 6.06 -27.61 5.62
C VAL A 40 6.37 -28.91 6.36
N LYS A 41 5.49 -29.34 7.27
CA LYS A 41 5.65 -30.58 8.07
C LYS A 41 6.15 -31.79 7.28
N PRO A 42 5.56 -32.22 6.14
CA PRO A 42 6.02 -33.39 5.41
C PRO A 42 7.46 -33.28 4.90
N TRP A 43 7.92 -32.07 4.59
CA TRP A 43 9.28 -31.81 4.11
C TRP A 43 10.30 -31.80 5.24
N ILE A 44 9.91 -31.36 6.43
CA ILE A 44 10.78 -31.35 7.61
C ILE A 44 11.08 -32.79 8.06
N VAL A 45 10.08 -33.66 8.10
CA VAL A 45 10.21 -35.01 8.67
C VAL A 45 11.25 -35.88 7.93
N SER A 46 11.49 -35.62 6.64
CA SER A 46 12.49 -36.36 5.85
C SER A 46 13.92 -35.84 6.00
N LEU A 47 14.14 -34.73 6.71
CA LEU A 47 15.46 -34.10 6.88
C LEU A 47 16.10 -34.52 8.21
N SER A 48 17.43 -34.47 8.30
CA SER A 48 18.14 -34.59 9.58
C SER A 48 17.79 -33.43 10.51
N ILE A 49 17.82 -33.65 11.83
CA ILE A 49 17.45 -32.66 12.86
C ILE A 49 18.15 -31.31 12.68
N SER A 50 19.44 -31.29 12.33
CA SER A 50 20.18 -30.03 12.11
C SER A 50 19.62 -29.21 10.94
N HIS A 51 19.27 -29.88 9.84
CA HIS A 51 18.64 -29.24 8.68
C HIS A 51 17.20 -28.82 8.97
N GLN A 52 16.46 -29.60 9.79
CA GLN A 52 15.13 -29.23 10.25
C GLN A 52 15.15 -27.92 11.04
N LEU A 53 16.02 -27.81 12.05
CA LEU A 53 16.17 -26.61 12.87
C LEU A 53 16.56 -25.39 12.02
N THR A 54 17.48 -25.59 11.08
CA THR A 54 17.93 -24.53 10.17
C THR A 54 16.79 -24.03 9.27
N LEU A 55 16.05 -24.94 8.64
CA LEU A 55 14.91 -24.61 7.78
C LEU A 55 13.80 -23.88 8.56
N VAL A 56 13.46 -24.39 9.74
CA VAL A 56 12.47 -23.74 10.63
C VAL A 56 12.94 -22.34 11.02
N GLY A 57 14.22 -22.19 11.37
CA GLY A 57 14.82 -20.90 11.67
C GLY A 57 14.64 -19.89 10.53
N TYR A 58 14.93 -20.30 9.28
CA TYR A 58 14.76 -19.43 8.13
C TYR A 58 13.31 -19.01 7.89
N ILE A 59 12.36 -19.93 8.02
CA ILE A 59 10.94 -19.65 7.85
C ILE A 59 10.47 -18.67 8.94
N VAL A 60 10.86 -18.92 10.20
CA VAL A 60 10.52 -18.06 11.34
C VAL A 60 11.06 -16.64 11.14
N VAL A 61 12.32 -16.49 10.72
CA VAL A 61 12.90 -15.16 10.45
C VAL A 61 12.13 -14.43 9.35
N GLN A 62 11.77 -15.09 8.26
CA GLN A 62 10.99 -14.45 7.19
C GLN A 62 9.58 -14.04 7.66
N ILE A 63 8.90 -14.88 8.44
CA ILE A 63 7.59 -14.56 9.03
C ILE A 63 7.73 -13.36 9.97
N LEU A 64 8.76 -13.33 10.83
CA LEU A 64 9.01 -12.21 11.73
C LEU A 64 9.26 -10.90 10.96
N VAL A 65 10.08 -10.92 9.91
CA VAL A 65 10.31 -9.74 9.06
C VAL A 65 9.01 -9.24 8.43
N PHE A 66 8.16 -10.15 7.95
CA PHE A 66 6.83 -9.79 7.44
C PHE A 66 5.97 -9.12 8.52
N LEU A 67 5.89 -9.71 9.72
CA LEU A 67 5.11 -9.16 10.85
C LEU A 67 5.60 -7.79 11.29
N VAL A 68 6.92 -7.63 11.46
CA VAL A 68 7.54 -6.34 11.80
C VAL A 68 7.20 -5.30 10.73
N SER A 69 7.24 -5.68 9.45
CA SER A 69 6.85 -4.79 8.36
C SER A 69 5.38 -4.36 8.42
N VAL A 70 4.47 -5.29 8.73
CA VAL A 70 3.04 -4.99 8.91
C VAL A 70 2.85 -3.99 10.06
N VAL A 71 3.47 -4.24 11.22
CA VAL A 71 3.37 -3.36 12.39
C VAL A 71 3.99 -1.99 12.09
N PHE A 72 5.15 -1.95 11.43
CA PHE A 72 5.80 -0.73 10.99
C PHE A 72 4.90 0.10 10.06
N ALA A 73 4.31 -0.54 9.03
CA ALA A 73 3.42 0.14 8.10
C ALA A 73 2.15 0.67 8.79
N GLN A 74 1.59 -0.08 9.74
CA GLN A 74 0.45 0.39 10.53
C GLN A 74 0.80 1.58 11.44
N ARG A 75 1.94 1.54 12.13
CA ARG A 75 2.40 2.69 12.94
C ARG A 75 2.60 3.92 12.07
N ARG A 76 3.26 3.76 10.92
CA ARG A 76 3.46 4.84 9.95
C ARG A 76 2.13 5.39 9.44
N ARG A 77 1.14 4.52 9.17
CA ARG A 77 -0.21 4.95 8.81
C ARG A 77 -0.85 5.81 9.89
N LYS A 78 -0.74 5.43 11.16
CA LYS A 78 -1.28 6.24 12.28
C LYS A 78 -0.65 7.63 12.33
N VAL A 79 0.67 7.72 12.17
CA VAL A 79 1.38 9.02 12.11
C VAL A 79 0.88 9.86 10.93
N VAL A 80 0.76 9.27 9.75
CA VAL A 80 0.23 9.94 8.56
C VAL A 80 -1.20 10.44 8.75
N LEU A 81 -2.06 9.62 9.36
CA LEU A 81 -3.44 10.03 9.66
C LEU A 81 -3.51 11.17 10.68
N SER A 82 -2.62 11.20 11.66
CA SER A 82 -2.57 12.31 12.64
C SER A 82 -2.15 13.65 12.00
N GLN A 83 -1.51 13.63 10.85
CA GLN A 83 -1.12 14.84 10.12
C GLN A 83 -2.25 15.42 9.25
N GLY A 84 -3.21 14.59 8.84
CA GLY A 84 -4.27 14.97 7.89
C GLY A 84 -5.47 15.71 8.50
N GLU A 85 -5.70 15.59 9.81
CA GLU A 85 -6.91 16.07 10.51
C GLU A 85 -8.21 15.48 9.96
N THR A 86 -8.98 16.20 9.14
CA THR A 86 -10.27 15.75 8.64
C THR A 86 -10.13 15.01 7.31
N TRP A 87 -10.76 13.84 7.19
CA TRP A 87 -10.79 13.08 5.93
C TRP A 87 -11.88 13.61 4.99
N PHE A 88 -11.50 13.97 3.76
CA PHE A 88 -12.43 14.45 2.73
C PHE A 88 -12.95 13.33 1.83
N GLY A 89 -12.09 12.37 1.50
CA GLY A 89 -12.45 11.27 0.62
C GLY A 89 -11.24 10.50 0.11
N SER A 90 -11.48 9.50 -0.74
CA SER A 90 -10.43 8.74 -1.43
C SER A 90 -10.79 8.61 -2.90
N SER A 91 -9.78 8.52 -3.75
CA SER A 91 -9.94 8.20 -5.16
C SER A 91 -10.71 6.88 -5.34
N GLU A 92 -11.61 6.81 -6.32
CA GLU A 92 -12.39 5.61 -6.66
C GLU A 92 -11.48 4.45 -7.09
N ASN A 93 -10.32 4.76 -7.69
CA ASN A 93 -9.27 3.79 -7.99
C ASN A 93 -8.76 3.03 -6.75
N GLY A 94 -9.06 3.51 -5.53
CA GLY A 94 -8.67 2.89 -4.27
C GLY A 94 -9.45 1.60 -3.93
N ARG A 95 -10.76 1.57 -4.14
CA ARG A 95 -11.63 0.47 -3.66
C ARG A 95 -11.98 -0.51 -4.78
N GLY A 96 -10.96 -1.17 -5.33
CA GLY A 96 -11.17 -2.18 -6.36
C GLY A 96 -11.96 -3.40 -5.85
N ALA A 97 -13.02 -3.79 -6.56
CA ALA A 97 -13.68 -5.08 -6.37
C ALA A 97 -12.66 -6.24 -6.45
N GLY A 98 -12.85 -7.28 -5.63
CA GLY A 98 -11.94 -8.43 -5.57
C GLY A 98 -10.67 -8.23 -4.75
N TRP A 99 -10.63 -7.27 -3.82
CA TRP A 99 -9.49 -7.06 -2.92
C TRP A 99 -9.14 -8.32 -2.11
N VAL A 100 -10.14 -9.10 -1.68
CA VAL A 100 -9.96 -10.39 -0.98
C VAL A 100 -9.20 -11.38 -1.85
N TRP A 101 -9.54 -11.47 -3.15
CA TRP A 101 -8.85 -12.36 -4.08
C TRP A 101 -7.40 -11.95 -4.30
N ARG A 102 -7.14 -10.65 -4.41
CA ARG A 102 -5.76 -10.12 -4.53
C ARG A 102 -4.96 -10.38 -3.26
N LEU A 103 -5.58 -10.24 -2.09
CA LEU A 103 -4.98 -10.55 -0.80
C LEU A 103 -4.61 -12.03 -0.74
N LEU A 104 -5.54 -12.92 -1.08
CA LEU A 104 -5.33 -14.37 -1.07
C LEU A 104 -4.20 -14.78 -2.04
N LYS A 105 -4.22 -14.26 -3.27
CA LYS A 105 -3.14 -14.49 -4.26
C LYS A 105 -1.79 -13.98 -3.73
N GLY A 106 -1.76 -12.78 -3.15
CA GLY A 106 -0.55 -12.20 -2.57
C GLY A 106 0.00 -13.04 -1.42
N MET A 107 -0.86 -13.52 -0.52
CA MET A 107 -0.47 -14.40 0.59
C MET A 107 0.03 -15.75 0.09
N ALA A 108 -0.59 -16.34 -0.94
CA ALA A 108 -0.13 -17.58 -1.55
C ALA A 108 1.25 -17.41 -2.22
N THR A 109 1.45 -16.33 -2.99
CA THR A 109 2.75 -16.01 -3.61
C THR A 109 3.83 -15.77 -2.54
N LEU A 110 3.48 -15.07 -1.45
CA LEU A 110 4.39 -14.87 -0.33
C LEU A 110 4.76 -16.20 0.35
N SER A 111 3.79 -17.07 0.62
CA SER A 111 4.02 -18.41 1.16
C SER A 111 5.00 -19.20 0.29
N CYS A 112 4.75 -19.30 -1.01
CA CYS A 112 5.64 -20.01 -1.93
C CYS A 112 7.05 -19.41 -1.95
N SER A 113 7.16 -18.07 -1.87
CA SER A 113 8.46 -17.39 -1.84
C SER A 113 9.22 -17.69 -0.54
N ILE A 114 8.55 -17.64 0.61
CA ILE A 114 9.15 -17.96 1.91
C ILE A 114 9.68 -19.40 1.91
N LEU A 115 8.85 -20.35 1.46
CA LEU A 115 9.22 -21.76 1.42
C LEU A 115 10.34 -22.02 0.42
N GLY A 116 10.19 -21.56 -0.82
CA GLY A 116 11.18 -21.73 -1.89
C GLY A 116 12.54 -21.16 -1.50
N MET A 117 12.59 -19.93 -0.99
CA MET A 117 13.84 -19.31 -0.56
C MET A 117 14.45 -20.00 0.66
N SER A 118 13.65 -20.42 1.64
CA SER A 118 14.16 -21.10 2.84
C SER A 118 14.73 -22.48 2.51
N ILE A 119 14.06 -23.24 1.64
CA ILE A 119 14.54 -24.55 1.16
C ILE A 119 15.82 -24.36 0.35
N THR A 120 15.81 -23.45 -0.64
CA THR A 120 16.97 -23.20 -1.52
C THR A 120 18.19 -22.75 -0.73
N THR A 121 17.99 -21.85 0.25
CA THR A 121 19.06 -21.41 1.15
C THR A 121 19.56 -22.56 2.01
N GLY A 122 18.67 -23.36 2.61
CA GLY A 122 19.04 -24.51 3.43
C GLY A 122 19.90 -25.54 2.68
N TYR A 123 19.56 -25.83 1.43
CA TYR A 123 20.31 -26.79 0.62
C TYR A 123 21.65 -26.24 0.10
N LEU A 124 21.67 -24.99 -0.34
CA LEU A 124 22.83 -24.46 -1.04
C LEU A 124 23.82 -23.74 -0.09
N ALA A 125 23.39 -23.25 1.08
CA ALA A 125 24.26 -22.50 1.99
C ALA A 125 25.43 -23.32 2.55
N THR A 126 25.34 -24.65 2.50
CA THR A 126 26.43 -25.57 2.82
C THR A 126 27.52 -25.60 1.73
N LEU A 127 27.20 -25.17 0.52
CA LEU A 127 28.08 -25.24 -0.65
C LEU A 127 28.73 -23.89 -0.97
N LEU A 128 28.03 -22.77 -0.81
CA LEU A 128 28.57 -21.45 -1.13
C LEU A 128 28.21 -20.39 -0.07
N PRO A 129 29.20 -19.69 0.52
CA PRO A 129 28.94 -18.67 1.54
C PRO A 129 28.15 -17.46 1.00
N ILE A 130 28.22 -17.19 -0.31
CA ILE A 130 27.48 -16.10 -0.96
C ILE A 130 25.97 -16.22 -0.81
N ILE A 131 25.46 -17.42 -0.55
CA ILE A 131 24.03 -17.70 -0.40
C ILE A 131 23.46 -17.06 0.85
N TRP A 132 24.27 -16.84 1.88
CA TRP A 132 23.86 -16.06 3.06
C TRP A 132 23.52 -14.62 2.70
N ILE A 133 24.28 -14.01 1.79
CA ILE A 133 23.99 -12.66 1.29
C ILE A 133 22.67 -12.66 0.52
N LEU A 134 22.45 -13.67 -0.34
CA LEU A 134 21.19 -13.84 -1.07
C LEU A 134 20.01 -14.03 -0.11
N TYR A 135 20.19 -14.76 0.99
CA TYR A 135 19.16 -14.91 2.02
C TYR A 135 18.82 -13.58 2.69
N VAL A 136 19.82 -12.78 3.06
CA VAL A 136 19.59 -11.43 3.63
C VAL A 136 18.84 -10.53 2.63
N VAL A 137 19.24 -10.54 1.36
CA VAL A 137 18.55 -9.80 0.30
C VAL A 137 17.11 -10.33 0.13
N SER A 138 16.88 -11.63 0.29
CA SER A 138 15.54 -12.23 0.21
C SER A 138 14.58 -11.70 1.26
N LEU A 139 15.07 -11.24 2.42
CA LEU A 139 14.25 -10.63 3.48
C LEU A 139 13.54 -9.35 3.01
N LEU A 140 13.99 -8.73 1.92
CA LEU A 140 13.28 -7.62 1.28
C LEU A 140 11.90 -8.03 0.75
N VAL A 141 11.71 -9.30 0.37
CA VAL A 141 10.42 -9.82 -0.13
C VAL A 141 9.34 -9.82 0.96
N PRO A 142 9.52 -10.48 2.13
CA PRO A 142 8.55 -10.39 3.23
C PRO A 142 8.41 -8.95 3.74
N TRP A 143 9.50 -8.16 3.77
CA TRP A 143 9.42 -6.75 4.15
C TRP A 143 8.51 -5.93 3.22
N ARG A 144 8.71 -6.00 1.89
CA ARG A 144 7.85 -5.29 0.93
C ARG A 144 6.42 -5.83 0.93
N SER A 145 6.26 -7.15 1.09
CA SER A 145 4.95 -7.80 1.14
C SER A 145 4.14 -7.37 2.36
N GLY A 146 4.76 -7.21 3.54
CA GLY A 146 4.09 -6.71 4.74
C GLY A 146 3.52 -5.29 4.56
N LYS A 147 4.29 -4.39 3.93
CA LYS A 147 3.81 -3.03 3.59
C LYS A 147 2.64 -3.09 2.61
N SER A 148 2.75 -3.93 1.58
CA SER A 148 1.69 -4.11 0.58
C SER A 148 0.42 -4.72 1.17
N PHE A 149 0.55 -5.67 2.09
CA PHE A 149 -0.57 -6.27 2.81
C PHE A 149 -1.38 -5.21 3.56
N VAL A 150 -0.71 -4.31 4.29
CA VAL A 150 -1.38 -3.21 5.00
C VAL A 150 -2.08 -2.26 4.03
N ARG A 151 -1.46 -1.92 2.89
CA ARG A 151 -2.10 -1.07 1.86
C ARG A 151 -3.35 -1.73 1.29
N LEU A 152 -3.27 -3.00 0.91
CA LEU A 152 -4.40 -3.76 0.38
C LEU A 152 -5.53 -3.89 1.40
N ARG A 153 -5.20 -4.16 2.67
CA ARG A 153 -6.17 -4.22 3.78
C ARG A 153 -6.91 -2.91 3.98
N LEU A 154 -6.22 -1.78 3.84
CA LEU A 154 -6.84 -0.45 3.89
C LEU A 154 -7.67 -0.12 2.65
N GLY A 155 -7.84 -1.06 1.71
CA GLY A 155 -8.56 -0.82 0.47
C GLY A 155 -7.87 0.25 -0.37
N ASN A 156 -6.54 0.26 -0.37
CA ASN A 156 -5.74 1.21 -1.11
C ASN A 156 -4.84 0.45 -2.09
N VAL A 157 -5.30 0.34 -3.34
CA VAL A 157 -4.50 -0.21 -4.44
C VAL A 157 -3.36 0.76 -4.82
N PRO A 158 -2.31 0.29 -5.53
CA PRO A 158 -1.26 1.16 -6.04
C PRO A 158 -1.86 2.32 -6.85
N GLY A 159 -1.55 3.55 -6.44
CA GLY A 159 -2.10 4.75 -7.07
C GLY A 159 -3.28 5.39 -6.35
N ALA A 160 -3.82 4.76 -5.29
CA ALA A 160 -4.83 5.39 -4.46
C ALA A 160 -4.28 6.66 -3.78
N VAL A 161 -5.06 7.74 -3.90
CA VAL A 161 -4.82 9.01 -3.24
C VAL A 161 -6.00 9.31 -2.32
N GLU A 162 -5.69 9.58 -1.06
CA GLU A 162 -6.67 10.01 -0.09
C GLU A 162 -6.51 11.50 0.16
N PHE A 163 -7.62 12.18 0.32
CA PHE A 163 -7.69 13.62 0.45
C PHE A 163 -8.07 13.99 1.88
N PHE A 164 -7.31 14.89 2.47
CA PHE A 164 -7.47 15.36 3.84
C PHE A 164 -7.42 16.89 3.89
N GLU A 165 -7.85 17.45 5.00
CA GLU A 165 -7.89 18.90 5.23
C GLU A 165 -6.52 19.55 5.08
N ARG A 166 -5.47 18.93 5.61
CA ARG A 166 -4.09 19.48 5.57
C ARG A 166 -3.26 19.03 4.37
N GLY A 167 -3.73 18.09 3.57
CA GLY A 167 -2.97 17.58 2.43
C GLY A 167 -3.55 16.32 1.80
N VAL A 168 -2.72 15.61 1.07
CA VAL A 168 -3.05 14.32 0.47
C VAL A 168 -2.20 13.21 1.07
N VAL A 169 -2.76 12.01 1.17
CA VAL A 169 -2.01 10.81 1.51
C VAL A 169 -1.86 9.95 0.27
N LEU A 170 -0.61 9.77 -0.16
CA LEU A 170 -0.24 8.91 -1.27
C LEU A 170 -0.02 7.49 -0.75
N ARG A 171 -0.62 6.49 -1.41
CA ARG A 171 -0.36 5.05 -1.16
C ARG A 171 -0.52 4.67 0.32
N SER A 172 -1.43 5.35 1.01
CA SER A 172 -1.73 5.20 2.45
C SER A 172 -0.63 5.58 3.43
N LEU A 173 0.64 5.69 3.04
CA LEU A 173 1.78 5.74 3.96
C LEU A 173 2.65 7.01 3.84
N CYS A 174 2.29 7.93 2.95
CA CYS A 174 3.05 9.16 2.75
C CYS A 174 2.07 10.35 2.73
N PHE A 175 2.16 11.20 3.75
CA PHE A 175 1.44 12.46 3.79
C PHE A 175 2.22 13.52 3.00
N VAL A 176 1.52 14.27 2.17
CA VAL A 176 2.05 15.40 1.43
C VAL A 176 1.14 16.60 1.69
N PRO A 177 1.66 17.70 2.25
CA PRO A 177 0.83 18.85 2.56
C PRO A 177 0.40 19.59 1.28
N TRP A 178 -0.68 20.37 1.36
CA TRP A 178 -1.22 21.09 0.21
C TRP A 178 -0.21 22.06 -0.43
N GLN A 179 0.72 22.63 0.34
CA GLN A 179 1.77 23.52 -0.19
C GLN A 179 2.69 22.84 -1.21
N ARG A 180 2.69 21.50 -1.26
CA ARG A 180 3.48 20.70 -2.22
C ARG A 180 2.61 19.88 -3.18
N THR A 181 1.30 20.15 -3.20
CA THR A 181 0.35 19.38 -3.99
C THR A 181 -0.49 20.33 -4.84
N LYS A 182 -0.56 20.08 -6.14
CA LYS A 182 -1.43 20.81 -7.06
C LYS A 182 -2.46 19.83 -7.62
N LEU A 183 -3.72 20.22 -7.62
CA LEU A 183 -4.79 19.45 -8.23
C LEU A 183 -5.22 20.13 -9.53
N LYS A 184 -5.28 19.35 -10.60
CA LYS A 184 -5.76 19.80 -11.91
C LYS A 184 -6.89 18.90 -12.41
N PRO A 185 -7.97 19.47 -12.96
CA PRO A 185 -8.97 18.69 -13.66
C PRO A 185 -8.38 18.07 -14.95
N TRP A 186 -8.73 16.82 -15.26
CA TRP A 186 -8.37 16.23 -16.55
C TRP A 186 -9.28 16.75 -17.66
N ARG A 187 -8.70 17.07 -18.82
CA ARG A 187 -9.45 17.55 -19.99
C ARG A 187 -10.33 16.43 -20.54
N GLY A 188 -11.65 16.61 -20.49
CA GLY A 188 -12.62 15.69 -21.11
C GLY A 188 -13.24 14.63 -20.20
N GLU A 189 -12.80 14.50 -18.95
CA GLU A 189 -13.41 13.58 -17.97
C GLU A 189 -13.70 14.30 -16.64
N PRO A 190 -14.98 14.59 -16.32
CA PRO A 190 -15.34 15.48 -15.21
C PRO A 190 -15.07 14.92 -13.81
N ASN A 191 -14.77 13.62 -13.69
CA ASN A 191 -14.48 12.96 -12.42
C ASN A 191 -12.98 12.64 -12.24
N ARG A 192 -12.13 13.02 -13.20
CA ARG A 192 -10.72 12.64 -13.21
C ARG A 192 -9.83 13.82 -12.82
N LEU A 193 -8.99 13.59 -11.82
CA LEU A 193 -8.06 14.56 -11.26
C LEU A 193 -6.63 14.13 -11.48
N VAL A 194 -5.80 15.10 -11.82
CA VAL A 194 -4.36 15.01 -11.84
C VAL A 194 -3.82 15.61 -10.55
N VAL A 195 -3.23 14.77 -9.70
CA VAL A 195 -2.55 15.18 -8.49
C VAL A 195 -1.06 15.29 -8.80
N VAL A 196 -0.55 16.51 -8.85
CA VAL A 196 0.87 16.80 -9.05
C VAL A 196 1.51 17.05 -7.69
N VAL A 197 2.51 16.25 -7.36
CA VAL A 197 3.23 16.30 -6.08
C VAL A 197 4.66 16.78 -6.34
N LEU A 198 5.00 17.91 -5.72
CA LEU A 198 6.33 18.50 -5.76
C LEU A 198 7.22 17.79 -4.72
N LEU A 199 8.26 17.13 -5.21
CA LEU A 199 9.31 16.55 -4.36
C LEU A 199 10.12 17.70 -3.68
N PRO A 200 10.83 17.44 -2.56
CA PRO A 200 11.46 18.48 -1.74
C PRO A 200 12.39 19.44 -2.51
N LYS A 201 12.55 20.65 -1.94
CA LYS A 201 13.02 21.95 -2.50
C LYS A 201 14.15 22.00 -3.56
N ASN A 202 14.87 20.91 -3.83
CA ASN A 202 15.96 20.85 -4.81
C ASN A 202 15.74 19.87 -5.97
N SER A 203 14.61 19.16 -6.03
CA SER A 203 14.30 18.27 -7.16
C SER A 203 13.35 18.95 -8.13
N LYS A 204 13.72 19.03 -9.43
CA LYS A 204 12.80 19.34 -10.54
C LYS A 204 11.81 18.19 -10.83
N GLU A 205 11.86 17.12 -10.04
CA GLU A 205 10.99 15.97 -10.22
C GLU A 205 9.58 16.26 -9.69
N GLU A 206 8.60 16.10 -10.57
CA GLU A 206 7.19 16.10 -10.22
C GLU A 206 6.67 14.67 -10.28
N ARG A 207 5.87 14.25 -9.30
CA ARG A 207 5.12 13.00 -9.38
C ARG A 207 3.68 13.29 -9.72
N VAL A 208 3.22 12.68 -10.80
CA VAL A 208 1.87 12.85 -11.29
C VAL A 208 1.06 11.59 -11.01
N TYR A 209 -0.08 11.78 -10.34
CA TYR A 209 -1.04 10.72 -10.09
C TYR A 209 -2.33 11.06 -10.81
N ASP A 210 -2.78 10.13 -11.61
CA ASP A 210 -4.06 10.20 -12.30
C ASP A 210 -5.09 9.38 -11.51
N VAL A 211 -6.11 10.07 -11.00
CA VAL A 211 -7.08 9.47 -10.09
C VAL A 211 -8.50 9.85 -10.48
N ASN A 212 -9.38 8.87 -10.42
CA ASN A 212 -10.82 9.10 -10.52
C ASN A 212 -11.37 9.42 -9.12
N VAL A 213 -12.24 10.42 -9.00
CA VAL A 213 -12.86 10.84 -7.75
C VAL A 213 -14.38 10.92 -7.88
N SER A 214 -15.08 10.68 -6.77
CA SER A 214 -16.54 10.83 -6.74
C SER A 214 -16.95 12.28 -6.96
N LYS A 215 -18.15 12.51 -7.50
CA LYS A 215 -18.72 13.85 -7.67
C LYS A 215 -18.76 14.64 -6.36
N THR A 216 -19.05 13.97 -5.24
CA THR A 216 -19.08 14.58 -3.90
C THR A 216 -17.71 15.09 -3.47
N LEU A 217 -16.67 14.27 -3.66
CA LEU A 217 -15.30 14.65 -3.34
C LEU A 217 -14.82 15.78 -4.26
N TRP A 218 -15.19 15.72 -5.54
CA TRP A 218 -14.90 16.78 -6.51
C TRP A 218 -15.47 18.13 -6.09
N CYS A 219 -16.77 18.19 -5.78
CA CYS A 219 -17.42 19.43 -5.33
C CYS A 219 -16.74 19.96 -4.05
N ARG A 220 -16.48 19.08 -3.08
CA ARG A 220 -15.81 19.49 -1.84
C ARG A 220 -14.40 20.06 -2.08
N LEU A 221 -13.61 19.46 -2.96
CA LEU A 221 -12.28 19.97 -3.31
C LEU A 221 -12.36 21.32 -4.04
N ARG A 222 -13.43 21.56 -4.82
CA ARG A 222 -13.71 22.85 -5.45
C ARG A 222 -14.07 23.91 -4.42
N ASP A 223 -15.00 23.61 -3.53
CA ASP A 223 -15.52 24.55 -2.53
C ASP A 223 -14.41 24.99 -1.55
N GLU A 224 -13.45 24.10 -1.27
CA GLU A 224 -12.25 24.36 -0.48
C GLU A 224 -11.14 25.10 -1.25
N GLY A 225 -11.38 25.51 -2.50
CA GLY A 225 -10.41 26.22 -3.34
C GLY A 225 -9.14 25.42 -3.65
N ARG A 226 -9.22 24.08 -3.67
CA ARG A 226 -8.05 23.20 -3.89
C ARG A 226 -7.82 22.86 -5.36
N LEU A 227 -8.80 23.09 -6.22
CA LEU A 227 -8.70 22.89 -7.66
C LEU A 227 -8.14 24.16 -8.30
N LEU A 228 -7.08 24.02 -9.10
CA LEU A 228 -6.58 25.13 -9.90
C LEU A 228 -7.56 25.42 -11.04
N ASP A 229 -7.87 26.70 -11.23
CA ASP A 229 -8.65 27.14 -12.37
C ASP A 229 -7.89 26.90 -13.67
N TYR A 230 -8.63 26.46 -14.67
CA TYR A 230 -8.08 25.96 -15.93
C TYR A 230 -7.33 27.03 -16.72
N GLU A 231 -7.64 28.31 -16.50
CA GLU A 231 -7.11 29.43 -17.27
C GLU A 231 -5.69 29.85 -16.87
N GLU A 232 -5.25 29.63 -15.62
CA GLU A 232 -3.90 30.04 -15.16
C GLU A 232 -2.76 29.18 -15.74
N THR A 233 -3.07 28.08 -16.43
CA THR A 233 -2.06 27.06 -16.79
C THR A 233 -1.60 27.12 -18.26
N HIS A 234 -2.16 28.02 -19.07
CA HIS A 234 -1.80 28.12 -20.49
C HIS A 234 -0.35 28.57 -20.77
N GLN A 235 0.42 28.96 -19.75
CA GLN A 235 1.84 29.29 -19.87
C GLN A 235 2.81 28.12 -19.55
N ALA A 236 2.34 26.97 -19.07
CA ALA A 236 3.22 25.86 -18.64
C ALA A 236 3.18 24.63 -19.55
N HIS A 237 2.43 24.66 -20.66
CA HIS A 237 2.31 23.53 -21.58
C HIS A 237 3.46 23.49 -22.60
N HIS A 238 4.62 23.04 -22.14
CA HIS A 238 5.54 22.32 -23.01
C HIS A 238 5.79 20.93 -22.42
N VAL A 239 5.27 19.91 -23.13
CA VAL A 239 5.64 18.49 -23.08
C VAL A 239 5.28 17.76 -21.77
N TYR A 240 4.13 17.09 -21.76
CA TYR A 240 3.84 16.02 -20.79
C TYR A 240 3.68 14.69 -21.54
N GLU A 241 4.74 13.89 -21.52
CA GLU A 241 4.76 12.50 -21.97
C GLU A 241 4.31 11.62 -20.78
N PRO A 242 3.42 10.63 -20.95
CA PRO A 242 2.93 9.83 -19.84
C PRO A 242 4.08 9.06 -19.20
N ALA A 243 4.49 9.48 -18.00
CA ALA A 243 5.60 8.88 -17.27
C ALA A 243 5.34 7.39 -17.02
N ARG A 244 6.27 6.54 -17.46
CA ARG A 244 6.36 5.13 -17.04
C ARG A 244 6.25 5.05 -15.53
N THR A 245 5.53 4.05 -15.05
CA THR A 245 5.40 3.68 -13.64
C THR A 245 6.75 3.22 -13.08
N TRP A 246 7.59 4.17 -12.70
CA TRP A 246 8.87 3.88 -12.03
C TRP A 246 8.67 3.41 -10.59
N SER A 247 9.58 2.53 -10.16
CA SER A 247 9.74 1.94 -8.84
C SER A 247 9.76 2.96 -7.70
N LEU A 248 9.24 2.54 -6.54
CA LEU A 248 8.55 3.42 -5.60
C LEU A 248 9.11 3.35 -4.19
N ASP A 249 10.19 4.08 -3.96
CA ASP A 249 10.67 4.41 -2.62
C ASP A 249 10.40 5.90 -2.36
N CYS A 250 9.17 6.21 -1.93
CA CYS A 250 8.82 7.48 -1.29
C CYS A 250 9.06 7.34 0.21
N CYS A 251 10.33 7.42 0.60
CA CYS A 251 10.87 7.88 1.87
C CYS A 251 12.19 7.17 2.13
N PRO A 252 13.23 7.89 2.60
CA PRO A 252 14.36 7.25 3.25
C PRO A 252 13.90 6.37 4.43
#